data_AF-A0A837HL57-F1
#
_entry.id   AF-A0A837HL57-F1
#
_cell.length_a   1.000
_cell.length_b   1.000
_cell.length_c   1.000
_cell.angle_alpha   90.00
_cell.angle_beta   90.00
_cell.angle_gamma   90.00
#
_symmetry.space_group_name_H-M   'P 1'
#
loop_
_entity.id
_entity.type
_entity.pdbx_description
1 polymer ?
#
loop_
_entity_poly.entity_id
_entity_poly.type
_entity_poly.pdbx_seq_one_letter_code
_entity_poly.pdbx_strand_id
1 'polypeptide(L)'
;MILTALVDFIVSIFLLFVFTVVVGYQISVNIIIIILIAAVFTIFVSAGAGLFFSSLNVKYRDVRYALPYFFQLIMFLTPVIYSLQIVSPSNAKIMALNPMTSIIETVRAVYSGSNLPGMQLIFISFMSTILICCIGLWYFRRTEYQLADIT
;
A
#
# COMPACT_ATOMS: atom_id res chain seq x y z
N MET A 1 11.68 -5.30 -11.74
CA MET A 1 10.63 -4.46 -11.13
C MET A 1 10.54 -4.65 -9.62
N ILE A 2 10.49 -5.88 -9.10
CA ILE A 2 10.41 -6.11 -7.64
C ILE A 2 11.72 -5.76 -6.93
N LEU A 3 12.89 -6.15 -7.49
CA LEU A 3 14.19 -5.84 -6.89
C LEU A 3 14.46 -4.32 -6.83
N THR A 4 14.12 -3.60 -7.89
CA THR A 4 14.22 -2.14 -7.95
C THR A 4 13.28 -1.48 -6.94
N ALA A 5 12.03 -1.95 -6.84
CA ALA A 5 11.08 -1.43 -5.85
C ALA A 5 11.51 -1.71 -4.40
N LEU A 6 12.19 -2.82 -4.13
CA LEU A 6 12.78 -3.11 -2.82
C LEU A 6 13.93 -2.16 -2.48
N VAL A 7 14.80 -1.86 -3.45
CA VAL A 7 15.87 -0.88 -3.27
C VAL A 7 15.28 0.50 -2.99
N ASP A 8 14.31 0.95 -3.78
CA ASP A 8 13.62 2.23 -3.58
C ASP A 8 12.94 2.30 -2.20
N PHE A 9 12.38 1.18 -1.74
CA PHE A 9 11.76 1.06 -0.43
C PHE A 9 12.78 1.20 0.72
N ILE A 10 13.93 0.51 0.62
CA ILE A 10 15.01 0.61 1.62
C ILE A 10 15.54 2.05 1.67
N VAL A 11 15.76 2.67 0.52
CA VAL A 11 16.20 4.08 0.43
C VAL A 11 15.17 5.00 1.07
N SER A 12 13.88 4.76 0.83
CA SER A 12 12.79 5.56 1.41
C SER A 12 12.71 5.44 2.94
N ILE A 13 12.84 4.22 3.49
CA ILE A 13 12.90 4.01 4.95
C ILE A 13 14.13 4.69 5.54
N PHE A 14 15.28 4.57 4.88
CA PHE A 14 16.52 5.19 5.34
C PHE A 14 16.39 6.72 5.38
N LEU A 15 15.87 7.33 4.31
CA LEU A 15 15.60 8.77 4.27
C LEU A 15 14.63 9.20 5.36
N LEU A 16 13.58 8.41 5.60
CA LEU A 16 12.61 8.66 6.65
C LEU A 16 13.28 8.63 8.04
N PHE A 17 14.16 7.67 8.30
CA PHE A 17 14.93 7.61 9.55
C PHE A 17 15.86 8.82 9.72
N VAL A 18 16.59 9.21 8.67
CA VAL A 18 17.46 10.40 8.69
C VAL A 18 16.63 11.65 8.99
N PHE A 19 15.47 11.80 8.36
CA PHE A 19 14.57 12.94 8.60
C PHE A 19 14.11 13.00 10.05
N THR A 20 13.73 11.87 10.65
CA THR A 20 13.31 11.79 12.06
C THR A 20 14.41 12.24 13.03
N VAL A 21 15.65 11.86 12.75
CA VAL A 21 16.82 12.28 13.55
C VAL A 21 17.09 13.77 13.39
N VAL A 22 17.02 14.31 12.18
CA VAL A 22 17.25 15.75 11.91
C VAL A 22 16.18 16.63 12.56
N VAL A 23 14.92 16.18 12.57
CA VAL A 23 13.80 16.89 13.21
C VAL A 23 13.85 16.79 14.75
N GLY A 24 14.73 15.95 15.31
CA GLY A 24 14.89 15.80 16.76
C GLY A 24 13.74 15.07 17.43
N TYR A 25 12.97 14.27 16.68
CA TYR A 25 11.85 13.51 17.23
C TYR A 25 12.36 12.33 18.06
N GLN A 26 11.81 12.14 19.26
CA GLN A 26 12.21 11.02 20.12
C GLN A 26 11.70 9.69 19.52
N ILE A 27 12.62 8.94 18.92
CA ILE A 27 12.34 7.63 18.34
C ILE A 27 12.06 6.65 19.49
N SER A 28 10.79 6.52 19.85
CA SER A 28 10.35 5.47 20.78
C SER A 28 10.34 4.13 20.06
N VAL A 29 10.66 3.04 20.78
CA VAL A 29 10.67 1.67 20.24
C VAL A 29 9.33 1.31 19.57
N ASN A 30 8.21 1.84 20.09
CA ASN A 30 6.88 1.66 19.52
C ASN A 30 6.76 2.21 18.08
N ILE A 31 7.43 3.31 17.76
CA ILE A 31 7.42 3.92 16.42
C ILE A 31 8.06 2.97 15.41
N ILE A 32 9.19 2.38 15.79
CA ILE A 32 9.94 1.44 14.94
C ILE A 32 9.09 0.18 14.67
N ILE A 33 8.43 -0.36 15.70
CA ILE A 33 7.57 -1.55 15.55
C ILE A 33 6.40 -1.26 14.61
N ILE A 34 5.75 -0.10 14.75
CA ILE A 34 4.60 0.26 13.90
C ILE A 34 5.03 0.47 12.45
N ILE A 35 6.17 1.12 12.21
CA ILE A 35 6.74 1.29 10.86
C ILE A 35 7.09 -0.08 10.25
N LEU A 36 7.63 -1.02 11.04
CA LEU A 36 7.94 -2.36 10.58
C LEU A 36 6.69 -3.14 10.18
N ILE A 37 5.62 -3.06 10.99
CA ILE A 37 4.33 -3.68 10.66
C ILE A 37 3.75 -3.07 9.38
N ALA A 38 3.78 -1.74 9.26
CA ALA A 38 3.37 -1.02 8.06
C ALA A 38 4.15 -1.49 6.83
N ALA A 39 5.47 -1.62 6.94
CA ALA A 39 6.35 -2.10 5.88
C ALA A 39 5.96 -3.50 5.38
N VAL A 40 5.75 -4.44 6.30
CA VAL A 40 5.32 -5.81 5.97
C VAL A 40 3.98 -5.79 5.24
N PHE A 41 3.02 -5.01 5.72
CA PHE A 41 1.72 -4.84 5.07
C PHE A 41 1.83 -4.30 3.64
N THR A 42 2.65 -3.26 3.43
CA THR A 42 2.89 -2.70 2.10
C THR A 42 3.51 -3.72 1.15
N ILE A 43 4.43 -4.57 1.63
CA ILE A 43 5.01 -5.66 0.83
C ILE A 43 3.93 -6.64 0.39
N PHE A 44 3.04 -7.07 1.30
CA PHE A 44 1.96 -8.00 0.95
C PHE A 44 0.98 -7.42 -0.06
N VAL A 45 0.55 -6.16 0.13
CA VAL A 45 -0.38 -5.51 -0.80
C VAL A 45 0.26 -5.30 -2.16
N SER A 46 1.51 -4.79 -2.19
CA SER A 46 2.24 -4.55 -3.45
C SER A 46 2.56 -5.84 -4.19
N ALA A 47 2.87 -6.94 -3.49
CA ALA A 47 3.03 -8.25 -4.10
C ALA A 47 1.72 -8.75 -4.72
N GLY A 48 0.59 -8.68 -4.00
CA GLY A 48 -0.71 -9.11 -4.51
C GLY A 48 -1.17 -8.31 -5.73
N ALA A 49 -1.07 -6.99 -5.66
CA ALA A 49 -1.39 -6.10 -6.79
C ALA A 49 -0.40 -6.28 -7.95
N GLY A 50 0.90 -6.45 -7.65
CA GLY A 50 1.94 -6.67 -8.64
C GLY A 50 1.73 -7.96 -9.44
N LEU A 51 1.35 -9.06 -8.79
CA LEU A 51 1.00 -10.31 -9.45
C LEU A 51 -0.22 -10.14 -10.37
N PHE A 52 -1.25 -9.44 -9.89
CA PHE A 52 -2.44 -9.13 -10.68
C PHE A 52 -2.09 -8.33 -11.95
N PHE A 53 -1.38 -7.20 -11.81
CA PHE A 53 -1.01 -6.37 -12.95
C PHE A 53 0.02 -7.02 -13.87
N SER A 54 0.89 -7.91 -13.35
CA SER A 54 1.82 -8.68 -14.17
C SER A 54 1.07 -9.65 -15.08
N SER A 55 0.08 -10.38 -14.56
CA SER A 55 -0.73 -11.28 -15.38
C SER A 55 -1.56 -10.55 -16.44
N LEU A 56 -2.11 -9.38 -16.12
CA LEU A 56 -2.81 -8.53 -17.09
C LEU A 56 -1.88 -7.99 -18.18
N ASN A 57 -0.65 -7.60 -17.83
CA ASN A 57 0.34 -7.12 -18.81
C ASN A 57 0.72 -8.18 -19.85
N VAL A 58 0.80 -9.45 -19.45
CA VAL A 58 1.12 -10.55 -20.38
C VAL A 58 0.00 -10.71 -21.41
N LYS A 59 -1.26 -10.53 -21.01
CA LYS A 59 -2.42 -10.65 -21.89
C LYS A 59 -2.69 -9.38 -22.72
N TYR A 60 -2.40 -8.20 -22.19
CA TYR A 60 -2.68 -6.91 -22.82
C TYR A 60 -1.49 -5.96 -22.70
N ARG A 61 -0.74 -5.78 -23.81
CA ARG A 61 0.44 -4.90 -23.86
C ARG A 61 0.13 -3.42 -23.59
N ASP A 62 -1.11 -2.99 -23.84
CA ASP A 62 -1.55 -1.59 -23.66
C ASP A 62 -1.72 -1.20 -22.19
N VAL A 63 -1.89 -2.19 -21.30
CA VAL A 63 -2.00 -1.96 -19.85
C VAL A 63 -0.74 -1.30 -19.31
N ARG A 64 0.44 -1.61 -19.88
CA ARG A 64 1.72 -1.01 -19.46
C ARG A 64 1.73 0.52 -19.53
N TYR A 65 1.04 1.11 -20.51
CA TYR A 65 0.97 2.57 -20.68
C TYR A 65 -0.10 3.21 -19.79
N ALA A 66 -1.15 2.48 -19.46
CA ALA A 66 -2.22 2.97 -18.58
C ALA A 66 -1.87 2.90 -17.09
N LEU A 67 -0.99 1.97 -16.68
CA LEU A 67 -0.62 1.75 -15.28
C LEU A 67 -0.11 3.00 -14.54
N PRO A 68 0.79 3.82 -15.09
CA PRO A 68 1.26 5.03 -14.41
C PRO A 68 0.12 5.99 -14.08
N TYR A 69 -0.79 6.23 -15.02
CA TYR A 69 -1.97 7.08 -14.81
C TYR A 69 -2.91 6.50 -13.76
N PHE A 70 -3.11 5.18 -13.78
CA PHE A 70 -3.94 4.49 -12.80
C PHE A 70 -3.38 4.63 -11.38
N PHE A 71 -2.08 4.38 -11.18
CA PHE A 71 -1.44 4.55 -9.87
C PHE A 71 -1.45 6.01 -9.42
N GLN A 72 -1.31 6.96 -10.34
CA GLN A 72 -1.38 8.39 -10.01
C GLN A 72 -2.79 8.78 -9.53
N LEU A 73 -3.85 8.29 -10.18
CA LEU A 73 -5.23 8.51 -9.69
C LEU A 73 -5.46 7.88 -8.31
N ILE A 74 -4.94 6.68 -8.08
CA ILE A 74 -5.06 6.00 -6.78
C ILE A 74 -4.35 6.77 -5.66
N MET A 75 -3.23 7.43 -5.97
CA MET A 75 -2.48 8.27 -5.04
C MET A 75 -3.26 9.52 -4.61
N PHE A 76 -4.06 10.10 -5.52
CA PHE A 76 -4.95 11.22 -5.16
C PHE A 76 -6.17 10.76 -4.34
N LEU A 77 -6.64 9.53 -4.58
CA LEU A 77 -7.71 8.91 -3.81
C LEU A 77 -7.26 8.48 -2.40
N THR A 78 -5.97 8.20 -2.19
CA THR A 78 -5.43 7.95 -0.85
C THR A 78 -5.15 9.25 -0.12
N PRO A 79 -5.33 9.28 1.21
CA PRO A 79 -5.00 10.43 2.05
C PRO A 79 -3.49 10.55 2.27
N VAL A 80 -2.71 10.61 1.18
CA VAL A 80 -1.27 10.87 1.22
C VAL A 80 -1.03 12.36 1.47
N ILE A 81 -1.76 13.21 0.75
CA ILE A 81 -1.58 14.68 0.76
C ILE A 81 -2.44 15.35 1.84
N TYR A 82 -3.57 14.74 2.22
CA TYR A 82 -4.52 15.25 3.20
C TYR A 82 -4.76 14.25 4.34
N SER A 83 -5.15 14.75 5.51
CA SER A 83 -5.50 13.94 6.68
C SER A 83 -6.96 13.51 6.65
N LEU A 84 -7.26 12.27 7.05
CA LEU A 84 -8.64 11.79 7.24
C LEU A 84 -9.44 12.61 8.26
N GLN A 85 -8.79 13.39 9.13
CA GLN A 85 -9.45 14.23 10.12
C GLN A 85 -10.30 15.37 9.50
N ILE A 86 -9.99 15.77 8.26
CA ILE A 86 -10.68 16.84 7.54
C ILE A 86 -11.88 16.28 6.75
N VAL A 87 -11.96 14.95 6.62
CA VAL A 87 -12.90 14.26 5.74
C VAL A 87 -14.14 13.81 6.53
N SER A 88 -15.33 13.92 5.93
CA SER A 88 -16.57 13.45 6.55
C SER A 88 -16.52 11.94 6.83
N PRO A 89 -17.17 11.44 7.89
CA PRO A 89 -17.07 10.04 8.31
C PRO A 89 -17.60 9.04 7.27
N SER A 90 -18.49 9.45 6.36
CA SER A 90 -18.93 8.63 5.24
C SER A 90 -17.82 8.46 4.19
N ASN A 91 -17.16 9.56 3.83
CA ASN A 91 -16.07 9.56 2.85
C ASN A 91 -14.82 8.84 3.39
N ALA A 92 -14.58 8.92 4.71
CA ALA A 92 -13.52 8.18 5.36
C ALA A 92 -13.67 6.65 5.22
N LYS A 93 -14.90 6.10 5.25
CA LYS A 93 -15.16 4.67 5.02
C LYS A 93 -14.88 4.25 3.58
N ILE A 94 -15.21 5.11 2.61
CA ILE A 94 -14.93 4.85 1.19
C ILE A 94 -13.41 4.83 0.98
N MET A 95 -12.69 5.77 1.59
CA MET A 95 -11.22 5.82 1.53
C MET A 95 -10.58 4.62 2.25
N ALA A 96 -11.21 4.08 3.29
CA ALA A 96 -10.76 2.88 4.01
C ALA A 96 -10.72 1.61 3.14
N LEU A 97 -11.49 1.57 2.04
CA LEU A 97 -11.45 0.47 1.08
C LEU A 97 -10.06 0.33 0.46
N ASN A 98 -9.32 1.42 0.30
CA ASN A 98 -7.94 1.34 -0.13
C ASN A 98 -7.07 0.87 1.05
N PRO A 99 -6.43 -0.31 0.96
CA PRO A 99 -5.62 -0.86 2.05
C PRO A 99 -4.45 0.06 2.45
N MET A 100 -3.95 0.89 1.53
CA MET A 100 -2.88 1.84 1.81
C MET A 100 -3.31 2.98 2.74
N THR A 101 -4.61 3.31 2.78
CA THR A 101 -5.14 4.41 3.59
C THR A 101 -4.84 4.21 5.08
N SER A 102 -5.11 3.01 5.62
CA SER A 102 -4.87 2.72 7.04
C SER A 102 -3.38 2.72 7.39
N ILE A 103 -2.51 2.29 6.47
CA ILE A 103 -1.05 2.28 6.68
C ILE A 103 -0.53 3.72 6.77
N ILE A 104 -0.89 4.57 5.81
CA ILE A 104 -0.45 5.97 5.75
C ILE A 104 -0.91 6.73 7.00
N GLU A 105 -2.17 6.53 7.41
CA GLU A 105 -2.72 7.18 8.60
C GLU A 105 -2.09 6.67 9.89
N THR A 106 -1.77 5.38 9.97
CA THR A 106 -1.06 4.82 11.13
C THR A 106 0.35 5.41 11.24
N VAL A 107 1.10 5.47 10.12
CA VAL A 107 2.43 6.09 10.12
C VAL A 107 2.34 7.58 10.47
N ARG A 108 1.39 8.31 9.89
CA ARG A 108 1.14 9.73 10.21
C ARG A 108 0.83 9.93 11.68
N ALA A 109 -0.08 9.14 12.24
CA ALA A 109 -0.50 9.27 13.64
C ALA A 109 0.67 9.07 14.61
N VAL A 110 1.56 8.14 14.30
CA VAL A 110 2.76 7.87 15.10
C VAL A 110 3.74 9.04 15.07
N TYR A 111 3.90 9.71 13.92
CA TYR A 111 4.78 10.88 13.79
C TYR A 111 4.17 12.17 14.35
N SER A 112 2.86 12.37 14.21
CA SER A 112 2.16 13.55 14.71
C SER A 112 1.76 13.42 16.18
N GLY A 113 1.89 12.24 16.79
CA GLY A 113 1.37 11.96 18.14
C GLY A 113 -0.16 12.02 18.22
N SER A 114 -0.86 11.93 17.09
CA SER A 114 -2.31 11.99 17.03
C SER A 114 -2.94 10.63 17.30
N ASN A 115 -4.25 10.60 17.53
CA ASN A 115 -4.98 9.35 17.74
C ASN A 115 -4.80 8.38 16.56
N LEU A 116 -4.62 7.11 16.87
CA LEU A 116 -4.58 6.03 15.89
C LEU A 116 -5.91 5.96 15.12
N PRO A 117 -5.89 5.53 13.85
CA PRO A 117 -7.12 5.30 13.10
C PRO A 117 -8.01 4.29 13.84
N GLY A 118 -9.32 4.54 13.84
CA GLY A 118 -10.27 3.68 14.54
C GLY A 118 -10.18 2.22 14.06
N MET A 119 -10.33 1.25 14.99
CA MET A 119 -10.23 -0.19 14.67
C MET A 119 -11.08 -0.62 13.47
N GLN A 120 -12.22 0.04 13.25
CA GLN A 120 -13.09 -0.22 12.11
C GLN A 120 -12.43 0.09 10.76
N LEU A 121 -11.66 1.19 10.65
CA LEU A 121 -10.92 1.55 9.43
C LEU A 121 -9.82 0.53 9.13
N ILE A 122 -9.06 0.16 10.17
CA ILE A 122 -8.00 -0.85 10.07
C ILE A 122 -8.58 -2.18 9.60
N PHE A 123 -9.72 -2.60 10.15
CA PHE A 123 -10.37 -3.84 9.76
C PHE A 123 -10.83 -3.83 8.30
N ILE A 124 -11.42 -2.73 7.81
CA ILE A 124 -11.84 -2.60 6.41
C ILE A 124 -10.63 -2.66 5.47
N SER A 125 -9.55 -1.95 5.78
CA SER A 125 -8.32 -1.99 4.99
C SER A 125 -7.61 -3.36 5.03
N PHE A 126 -7.71 -4.07 6.15
CA PHE A 126 -7.19 -5.43 6.27
C PHE A 126 -7.98 -6.40 5.38
N MET A 127 -9.32 -6.33 5.41
CA MET A 127 -10.19 -7.13 4.56
C MET A 127 -9.98 -6.83 3.07
N SER A 128 -9.80 -5.56 2.69
CA SER A 128 -9.53 -5.21 1.29
C SER A 128 -8.16 -5.70 0.81
N THR A 129 -7.14 -5.69 1.69
CA THR A 129 -5.82 -6.31 1.40
C THR A 129 -5.96 -7.79 1.06
N ILE A 130 -6.69 -8.54 1.90
CA ILE A 130 -6.91 -9.98 1.69
C ILE A 130 -7.65 -10.21 0.37
N LEU A 131 -8.70 -9.44 0.09
CA LEU A 131 -9.45 -9.55 -1.16
C LEU A 131 -8.56 -9.32 -2.38
N ILE A 132 -7.76 -8.25 -2.40
CA ILE A 132 -6.86 -7.95 -3.50
C ILE A 132 -5.82 -9.06 -3.67
N CYS A 133 -5.25 -9.55 -2.57
CA CYS A 133 -4.28 -10.64 -2.60
C CYS A 133 -4.90 -11.94 -3.16
N CYS A 134 -6.09 -12.32 -2.68
CA CYS A 134 -6.82 -13.49 -3.16
C CYS A 134 -7.19 -13.38 -4.64
N ILE A 135 -7.69 -12.22 -5.10
CA ILE A 135 -8.02 -11.98 -6.50
C ILE A 135 -6.75 -12.04 -7.37
N GLY A 136 -5.66 -11.42 -6.91
CA GLY A 136 -4.38 -11.44 -7.61
C GLY A 136 -3.81 -12.86 -7.75
N LEU A 137 -3.82 -13.64 -6.67
CA LEU A 137 -3.36 -15.04 -6.68
C LEU A 137 -4.24 -15.93 -7.56
N TRP A 138 -5.57 -15.78 -7.48
CA TRP A 138 -6.51 -16.57 -8.29
C TRP A 138 -6.35 -16.27 -9.78
N TYR A 139 -6.23 -15.00 -10.14
CA TYR A 139 -6.07 -14.58 -11.54
C TYR A 139 -4.68 -14.97 -12.10
N PHE A 140 -3.64 -14.86 -11.29
CA PHE A 140 -2.29 -15.33 -11.65
C PHE A 140 -2.29 -16.82 -11.97
N ARG A 141 -2.85 -17.65 -11.09
CA ARG A 141 -2.96 -19.10 -11.30
C ARG A 141 -3.71 -19.42 -12.60
N ARG A 142 -4.82 -18.75 -12.87
CA ARG A 142 -5.60 -18.98 -14.10
C ARG A 142 -4.84 -18.61 -15.38
N THR A 143 -3.99 -17.59 -15.31
CA THR A 143 -3.17 -17.14 -16.43
C THR A 143 -1.97 -18.07 -16.65
N GLU A 144 -1.39 -18.60 -15.58
CA GLU A 144 -0.31 -19.60 -15.62
C GLU A 144 -0.76 -20.89 -16.32
N TYR A 145 -1.96 -21.39 -16.01
CA TYR A 145 -2.56 -22.54 -16.71
C TYR A 145 -2.72 -22.30 -18.22
N GLN A 146 -3.10 -21.10 -18.65
CA GLN A 146 -3.24 -20.77 -20.08
C GLN A 146 -1.90 -20.64 -20.80
N LEU A 147 -0.81 -20.29 -20.10
CA LEU A 147 0.54 -20.22 -20.66
C LEU A 147 1.22 -21.60 -20.72
N ALA A 148 0.89 -22.49 -19.78
CA ALA A 148 1.42 -23.86 -19.74
C ALA A 148 0.89 -24.73 -20.90
N ASP A 149 -0.34 -24.48 -21.38
CA ASP A 149 -0.93 -25.25 -22.50
C ASP A 149 -0.37 -24.88 -23.89
N ILE A 150 0.43 -23.81 -24.00
CA ILE A 150 0.98 -23.32 -25.28
C ILE A 150 2.45 -23.72 -25.49
N THR A 151 3.04 -24.50 -24.58
CA THR A 151 4.42 -24.99 -24.67
C THR A 151 4.43 -26.48 -24.92
#